data_AF-A0A4V2V0E9-F1
#
_entry.id   AF-A0A4V2V0E9-F1
#
_cell.length_a   1.000
_cell.length_b   1.000
_cell.length_c   1.000
_cell.angle_alpha   90.00
_cell.angle_beta   90.00
_cell.angle_gamma   90.00
#
_symmetry.space_group_name_H-M   'P 1'
#
loop_
_entity.id
_entity.type
_entity.pdbx_description
1 polymer ?
#
loop_
_entity_poly.entity_id
_entity_poly.type
_entity_poly.pdbx_seq_one_letter_code
_entity_poly.pdbx_strand_id
1 'polypeptide(L)'
;MDKFIQHIDMIDSEYRKLLIKGIYMIETHYRPMWFRIVEYFWFAFNVTSHVLFKNPIKNLTIGRFQVGIINILRYRGRKFTYNNSDYIESLSLSEYFYVLRACHSDLSVKVIDWLICELLKDKEFYSFNTQARFIGLAYNGSYEYAIELEDWVIRHQGFHNFA
;
A
#
# COMPACT_ATOMS: atom_id res chain seq x y z
N MET A 1 9.17 -19.60 -3.93
CA MET A 1 9.16 -18.43 -3.04
C MET A 1 8.63 -17.24 -3.83
N ASP A 2 7.68 -16.49 -3.28
CA ASP A 2 7.03 -15.37 -3.98
C ASP A 2 8.05 -14.25 -4.25
N LYS A 3 8.13 -13.76 -5.49
CA LYS A 3 9.09 -12.70 -5.89
C LYS A 3 8.94 -11.44 -5.05
N PHE A 4 7.75 -11.15 -4.54
CA PHE A 4 7.53 -9.97 -3.68
C PHE A 4 8.18 -10.13 -2.32
N ILE A 5 8.13 -11.33 -1.73
CA ILE A 5 8.76 -11.61 -0.43
C ILE A 5 10.29 -11.40 -0.54
N GLN A 6 10.90 -11.86 -1.63
CA GLN A 6 12.32 -11.63 -1.90
C GLN A 6 12.69 -10.14 -1.96
N HIS A 7 11.83 -9.29 -2.54
CA HIS A 7 12.07 -7.85 -2.58
C HIS A 7 11.86 -7.18 -1.22
N ILE A 8 10.92 -7.68 -0.41
CA ILE A 8 10.76 -7.20 0.97
C ILE A 8 12.04 -7.51 1.76
N ASP A 9 12.63 -8.69 1.57
CA ASP A 9 13.87 -9.10 2.26
C ASP A 9 15.10 -8.23 1.92
N MET A 10 15.02 -7.40 0.87
CA MET A 10 16.07 -6.43 0.51
C MET A 10 15.96 -5.10 1.27
N ILE A 11 14.93 -4.89 2.09
CA ILE A 11 14.76 -3.66 2.87
C ILE A 11 15.71 -3.68 4.07
N ASP A 12 16.53 -2.63 4.23
CA ASP A 12 17.58 -2.62 5.27
C ASP A 12 17.05 -2.74 6.71
N SER A 13 15.84 -2.25 6.96
CA SER A 13 15.24 -2.28 8.29
C SER A 13 14.43 -3.57 8.50
N GLU A 14 14.89 -4.43 9.40
CA GLU A 14 14.16 -5.63 9.87
C GLU A 14 12.76 -5.30 10.37
N TYR A 15 12.59 -4.12 10.97
CA TYR A 15 11.28 -3.62 11.33
C TYR A 15 10.37 -3.41 10.11
N ARG A 16 10.82 -2.64 9.11
CA ARG A 16 9.99 -2.34 7.95
C ARG A 16 9.68 -3.60 7.15
N LYS A 17 10.64 -4.53 7.06
CA LYS A 17 10.43 -5.88 6.53
C LYS A 17 9.27 -6.57 7.21
N LEU A 18 9.26 -6.57 8.54
CA LEU A 18 8.22 -7.17 9.35
C LEU A 18 6.88 -6.52 8.98
N LEU A 19 6.71 -5.21 9.15
CA LEU A 19 5.46 -4.52 8.82
C LEU A 19 4.93 -4.81 7.41
N ILE A 20 5.80 -4.73 6.41
CA ILE A 20 5.41 -4.91 5.01
C ILE A 20 4.98 -6.35 4.76
N LYS A 21 5.65 -7.34 5.37
CA LYS A 21 5.18 -8.74 5.35
C LYS A 21 3.82 -8.90 6.03
N GLY A 22 3.60 -8.23 7.16
CA GLY A 22 2.31 -8.22 7.85
C GLY A 22 1.18 -7.69 6.96
N ILE A 23 1.35 -6.49 6.40
CA ILE A 23 0.41 -5.89 5.45
C ILE A 23 0.18 -6.82 4.26
N TYR A 24 1.25 -7.36 3.68
CA TYR A 24 1.14 -8.30 2.56
C TYR A 24 0.28 -9.52 2.91
N MET A 25 0.51 -10.13 4.06
CA MET A 25 -0.20 -11.33 4.50
C MET A 25 -1.68 -11.04 4.77
N ILE A 26 -1.99 -9.95 5.48
CA ILE A 26 -3.36 -9.54 5.78
C ILE A 26 -4.13 -9.28 4.47
N GLU A 27 -3.57 -8.46 3.57
CA GLU A 27 -4.23 -8.07 2.32
C GLU A 27 -4.36 -9.23 1.32
N THR A 28 -3.44 -10.20 1.35
CA THR A 28 -3.56 -11.42 0.54
C THR A 28 -4.50 -12.46 1.12
N HIS A 29 -4.69 -12.47 2.43
CA HIS A 29 -5.64 -13.34 3.10
C HIS A 29 -7.09 -12.91 2.84
N TYR A 30 -7.40 -11.63 3.07
CA TYR A 30 -8.78 -11.12 2.92
C TYR A 30 -9.21 -10.83 1.48
N ARG A 31 -8.26 -10.50 0.58
CA ARG A 31 -8.56 -10.23 -0.83
C ARG A 31 -7.93 -11.27 -1.75
N PRO A 32 -8.65 -12.37 -2.04
CA PRO A 32 -8.18 -13.40 -2.96
C PRO A 32 -7.97 -12.83 -4.37
N MET A 33 -7.20 -13.56 -5.18
CA MET A 33 -6.75 -13.12 -6.51
C MET A 33 -7.91 -12.68 -7.44
N TRP A 34 -9.07 -13.33 -7.37
CA TRP A 34 -10.22 -12.99 -8.20
C TRP A 34 -10.79 -11.60 -7.89
N PHE A 35 -10.77 -11.17 -6.62
CA PHE A 35 -11.24 -9.84 -6.23
C PHE A 35 -10.35 -8.76 -6.84
N ARG A 36 -9.03 -9.00 -6.84
CA ARG A 36 -8.04 -8.12 -7.47
C ARG A 36 -8.23 -8.00 -8.97
N ILE A 37 -8.58 -9.11 -9.64
CA ILE A 37 -8.91 -9.09 -11.07
C ILE A 37 -10.07 -8.14 -11.34
N VAL A 38 -11.12 -8.17 -10.51
CA VAL A 38 -12.25 -7.24 -10.61
C VAL A 38 -11.81 -5.79 -10.39
N GLU A 39 -10.94 -5.53 -9.40
CA GLU A 39 -10.37 -4.19 -9.16
C GLU A 39 -9.58 -3.67 -10.37
N TYR A 40 -8.77 -4.52 -11.02
CA TYR A 40 -8.03 -4.15 -12.23
C TYR A 40 -8.95 -3.80 -13.39
N PHE A 41 -10.00 -4.61 -13.61
CA PHE A 41 -11.00 -4.30 -14.63
C PHE A 41 -11.75 -3.00 -14.33
N TRP A 42 -12.13 -2.79 -13.07
CA TRP A 42 -12.80 -1.57 -12.65
C TRP A 42 -11.90 -0.34 -12.83
N PHE A 43 -10.62 -0.43 -12.48
CA PHE A 43 -9.66 0.64 -12.70
C PHE A 43 -9.49 0.94 -14.21
N ALA A 44 -9.31 -0.08 -15.04
CA ALA A 44 -9.20 0.10 -16.48
C ALA A 44 -10.45 0.77 -17.06
N PHE A 45 -11.65 0.35 -16.63
CA PHE A 45 -12.91 0.96 -17.03
C PHE A 45 -13.01 2.44 -16.62
N ASN A 46 -12.62 2.80 -15.39
CA ASN A 46 -12.61 4.19 -14.93
C ASN A 46 -11.66 5.05 -15.78
N VAL A 47 -10.48 4.53 -16.12
CA VAL A 47 -9.51 5.24 -16.97
C VAL A 47 -10.04 5.40 -18.39
N THR A 48 -10.62 4.36 -18.99
CA THR A 48 -11.25 4.45 -20.31
C THR A 48 -12.39 5.47 -20.31
N SER A 49 -13.25 5.47 -19.28
CA SER A 49 -14.31 6.46 -19.13
C SER A 49 -13.77 7.88 -18.99
N HIS A 50 -12.65 8.07 -18.27
CA HIS A 50 -11.99 9.37 -18.18
C HIS A 50 -11.48 9.84 -19.55
N VAL A 51 -10.88 8.95 -20.34
CA VAL A 51 -10.37 9.30 -21.67
C VAL A 51 -11.51 9.74 -22.60
N LEU A 52 -12.63 9.00 -22.61
CA LEU A 52 -13.77 9.24 -23.50
C LEU A 52 -14.65 10.41 -23.05
N PHE A 53 -14.94 10.52 -21.75
CA PHE A 53 -15.95 11.44 -21.22
C PHE A 53 -15.39 12.53 -20.29
N LYS A 54 -14.08 12.53 -20.03
CA LYS A 54 -13.41 13.47 -19.11
C LYS A 54 -13.94 13.39 -17.66
N ASN A 55 -14.54 12.27 -17.29
CA ASN A 55 -15.00 12.02 -15.93
C ASN A 55 -13.82 11.86 -14.95
N PRO A 56 -13.91 12.34 -13.70
CA PRO A 56 -12.86 12.11 -12.70
C PRO A 56 -12.70 10.62 -12.39
N ILE A 57 -11.47 10.20 -12.09
CA ILE A 57 -11.14 8.80 -11.80
C ILE A 57 -11.24 8.58 -10.29
N LYS A 58 -11.96 7.55 -9.85
CA LYS A 58 -12.00 7.18 -8.43
C LYS A 58 -10.61 6.79 -7.92
N ASN A 59 -10.23 7.27 -6.74
CA ASN A 59 -9.01 6.87 -6.04
C ASN A 59 -9.18 5.49 -5.41
N LEU A 60 -9.05 4.45 -6.23
CA LEU A 60 -9.16 3.06 -5.81
C LEU A 60 -7.86 2.59 -5.15
N THR A 61 -7.98 1.64 -4.22
CA THR A 61 -6.86 0.82 -3.78
C THR A 61 -6.64 -0.32 -4.77
N ILE A 62 -5.38 -0.63 -5.06
CA ILE A 62 -5.06 -1.65 -6.06
C ILE A 62 -3.76 -2.37 -5.74
N GLY A 63 -3.58 -3.57 -6.29
CA GLY A 63 -2.38 -4.37 -6.12
C GLY A 63 -2.40 -5.26 -4.89
N ARG A 64 -1.27 -5.95 -4.66
CA ARG A 64 -1.16 -6.94 -3.57
C ARG A 64 -1.18 -6.33 -2.18
N PHE A 65 -0.72 -5.09 -2.09
CA PHE A 65 -0.77 -4.32 -0.85
C PHE A 65 -2.06 -3.52 -0.72
N GLN A 66 -2.85 -3.28 -1.79
CA GLN A 66 -4.01 -2.38 -1.75
C GLN A 66 -3.63 -0.91 -1.50
N VAL A 67 -2.60 -0.43 -2.20
CA VAL A 67 -2.22 0.99 -2.11
C VAL A 67 -3.15 1.83 -3.00
N GLY A 68 -3.67 2.94 -2.45
CA GLY A 68 -4.44 3.92 -3.20
C GLY A 68 -3.66 4.50 -4.39
N ILE A 69 -4.32 4.68 -5.54
CA ILE A 69 -3.70 5.22 -6.77
C ILE A 69 -3.02 6.57 -6.50
N ILE A 70 -3.62 7.43 -5.67
CA ILE A 70 -3.00 8.71 -5.27
C ILE A 70 -1.62 8.51 -4.66
N ASN A 71 -1.45 7.53 -3.76
CA ASN A 71 -0.17 7.29 -3.11
C ASN A 71 0.89 6.75 -4.08
N ILE A 72 0.48 5.94 -5.06
CA ILE A 72 1.36 5.51 -6.16
C ILE A 72 1.84 6.72 -6.98
N LEU A 73 0.93 7.64 -7.29
CA LEU A 73 1.26 8.85 -8.06
C LEU A 73 2.11 9.84 -7.23
N ARG A 74 1.87 9.97 -5.93
CA ARG A 74 2.70 10.75 -5.00
C ARG A 74 4.12 10.22 -4.93
N TYR A 75 4.28 8.89 -4.86
CA TYR A 75 5.60 8.27 -4.91
C TYR A 75 6.36 8.61 -6.20
N ARG A 76 5.66 8.75 -7.32
CA ARG A 76 6.24 9.22 -8.59
C ARG A 76 6.63 10.72 -8.59
N GLY A 77 6.18 11.49 -7.60
CA GLY A 77 6.42 12.93 -7.49
C GLY A 77 5.23 13.80 -7.91
N ARG A 78 4.05 13.23 -8.19
CA ARG A 78 2.85 14.03 -8.43
C ARG A 78 2.41 14.72 -7.15
N LYS A 79 2.17 16.02 -7.23
CA LYS A 79 1.63 16.81 -6.13
C LYS A 79 0.10 16.78 -6.17
N PHE A 80 -0.50 16.59 -5.02
CA PHE A 80 -1.94 16.70 -4.82
C PHE A 80 -2.19 17.74 -3.74
N THR A 81 -3.24 18.54 -3.90
CA THR A 81 -3.66 19.51 -2.87
C THR A 81 -4.18 18.80 -1.62
N TYR A 82 -4.83 17.64 -1.80
CA TYR A 82 -5.39 16.82 -0.74
C TYR A 82 -4.85 15.39 -0.81
N ASN A 83 -4.24 14.92 0.27
CA ASN A 83 -3.66 13.58 0.35
C ASN A 83 -4.72 12.46 0.37
N ASN A 84 -5.97 12.79 0.73
CA ASN A 84 -7.08 11.86 0.88
C ASN A 84 -8.23 12.17 -0.10
N SER A 85 -7.92 12.66 -1.31
CA SER A 85 -8.98 12.90 -2.30
C SER A 85 -9.61 11.58 -2.74
N ASP A 86 -10.94 11.53 -2.75
CA ASP A 86 -11.71 10.39 -3.26
C ASP A 86 -11.59 10.23 -4.79
N TYR A 87 -11.19 11.31 -5.46
CA TYR A 87 -11.11 11.39 -6.91
C TYR A 87 -9.79 12.00 -7.40
N ILE A 88 -9.37 11.56 -8.58
CA ILE A 88 -8.24 12.05 -9.35
C ILE A 88 -8.82 12.77 -10.57
N GLU A 89 -8.64 14.08 -10.64
CA GLU A 89 -9.23 14.93 -11.68
C GLU A 89 -8.81 14.50 -13.09
N SER A 90 -7.53 14.16 -13.26
CA SER A 90 -6.99 13.72 -14.54
C SER A 90 -5.84 12.75 -14.40
N LEU A 91 -5.70 11.83 -15.36
CA LEU A 91 -4.62 10.87 -15.40
C LEU A 91 -4.08 10.79 -16.83
N SER A 92 -2.80 11.09 -17.02
CA SER A 92 -2.12 10.91 -18.29
C SER A 92 -1.90 9.42 -18.59
N LEU A 93 -1.75 9.07 -19.87
CA LEU A 93 -1.41 7.71 -20.28
C LEU A 93 -0.11 7.20 -19.62
N SER A 94 0.88 8.08 -19.44
CA SER A 94 2.13 7.73 -18.76
C SER A 94 1.89 7.36 -17.28
N GLU A 95 0.99 8.06 -16.60
CA GLU A 95 0.61 7.77 -15.21
C GLU A 95 -0.19 6.48 -15.09
N TYR A 96 -1.09 6.23 -16.04
CA TYR A 96 -1.81 4.97 -16.12
C TYR A 96 -0.87 3.75 -16.19
N PHE A 97 0.09 3.75 -17.13
CA PHE A 97 1.04 2.66 -17.24
C PHE A 97 1.95 2.54 -16.00
N TYR A 98 2.27 3.65 -15.36
CA TYR A 98 3.02 3.62 -14.11
C TYR A 98 2.24 2.97 -12.96
N VAL A 99 0.96 3.28 -12.82
CA VAL A 99 0.07 2.66 -11.80
C VAL A 99 -0.05 1.16 -12.06
N LEU A 100 -0.24 0.73 -13.31
CA LEU A 100 -0.25 -0.69 -13.66
C LEU A 100 1.07 -1.38 -13.34
N ARG A 101 2.21 -0.73 -13.65
CA ARG A 101 3.54 -1.27 -13.31
C ARG A 101 3.71 -1.41 -11.81
N ALA A 102 3.26 -0.42 -11.03
CA ALA A 102 3.32 -0.45 -9.57
C ALA A 102 2.54 -1.64 -9.00
N CYS A 103 1.44 -2.05 -9.63
CA CYS A 103 0.64 -3.18 -9.17
C CYS A 103 1.29 -4.56 -9.35
N HIS A 104 2.16 -4.71 -10.36
CA HIS A 104 2.68 -6.01 -10.79
C HIS A 104 4.18 -6.21 -10.56
N SER A 105 4.91 -5.16 -10.16
CA SER A 105 6.36 -5.24 -9.95
C SER A 105 6.76 -5.00 -8.49
N ASP A 106 8.05 -5.20 -8.24
CA ASP A 106 8.80 -4.74 -7.06
C ASP A 106 8.52 -3.29 -6.66
N LEU A 107 8.03 -2.47 -7.59
CA LEU A 107 7.64 -1.09 -7.37
C LEU A 107 6.55 -0.97 -6.30
N SER A 108 5.62 -1.92 -6.17
CA SER A 108 4.66 -1.88 -5.05
C SER A 108 5.33 -1.95 -3.68
N VAL A 109 6.39 -2.76 -3.54
CA VAL A 109 7.16 -2.90 -2.29
C VAL A 109 7.85 -1.57 -1.96
N LYS A 110 8.39 -0.89 -2.98
CA LYS A 110 9.00 0.43 -2.82
C LYS A 110 7.98 1.50 -2.46
N VAL A 111 6.79 1.46 -3.07
CA VAL A 111 5.70 2.40 -2.76
C VAL A 111 5.20 2.21 -1.34
N ILE A 112 5.01 0.98 -0.87
CA ILE A 112 4.53 0.73 0.50
C ILE A 112 5.60 1.08 1.54
N ASP A 113 6.88 0.78 1.29
CA ASP A 113 7.99 1.17 2.17
C ASP A 113 8.08 2.70 2.28
N TRP A 114 8.00 3.41 1.15
CA TRP A 114 7.92 4.88 1.15
C TRP A 114 6.71 5.39 1.92
N LEU A 115 5.52 4.80 1.70
CA LEU A 115 4.30 5.23 2.37
C LEU A 115 4.40 5.03 3.89
N ILE A 116 4.96 3.93 4.35
CA ILE A 116 5.23 3.70 5.77
C ILE A 116 6.18 4.76 6.31
N CYS A 117 7.28 5.06 5.61
CA CYS A 117 8.21 6.11 6.02
C CYS A 117 7.52 7.48 6.11
N GLU A 118 6.66 7.83 5.15
CA GLU A 118 5.87 9.07 5.17
C GLU A 118 4.88 9.11 6.33
N LEU A 119 4.19 8.00 6.63
CA LEU A 119 3.24 7.92 7.74
C LEU A 119 3.93 8.10 9.10
N LEU A 120 5.16 7.64 9.23
CA LEU A 120 5.97 7.71 10.45
C LEU A 120 6.73 9.03 10.59
N LYS A 121 6.80 9.81 9.52
CA LYS A 121 7.55 11.06 9.50
C LYS A 121 7.04 12.00 10.59
N ASP A 122 7.99 12.59 11.33
CA ASP A 122 7.73 13.57 12.39
C ASP A 122 6.83 13.05 13.53
N LYS A 123 6.81 11.72 13.74
CA LYS A 123 6.08 11.08 14.84
C LYS A 123 7.01 10.29 15.75
N GLU A 124 6.79 10.44 17.04
CA GLU A 124 7.44 9.63 18.08
C GLU A 124 6.47 8.57 18.57
N PHE A 125 6.99 7.36 18.80
CA PHE A 125 6.21 6.23 19.28
C PHE A 125 6.86 5.65 20.53
N TYR A 126 6.03 5.37 21.54
CA TYR A 126 6.50 4.79 22.80
C TYR A 126 6.95 3.33 22.64
N SER A 127 6.32 2.60 21.72
CA SER A 127 6.64 1.20 21.44
C SER A 127 6.42 0.85 19.99
N PHE A 128 7.03 -0.24 19.58
CA PHE A 128 6.84 -0.85 18.28
C PHE A 128 5.39 -1.24 18.01
N ASN A 129 4.71 -1.80 19.00
CA ASN A 129 3.33 -2.26 18.89
C ASN A 129 2.39 -1.07 18.62
N THR A 130 2.60 0.04 19.35
CA THR A 130 1.86 1.28 19.11
C THR A 130 2.13 1.86 17.72
N GLN A 131 3.34 1.66 17.19
CA GLN A 131 3.70 2.11 15.86
C GLN A 131 3.04 1.25 14.77
N ALA A 132 3.03 -0.08 14.92
CA ALA A 132 2.34 -1.01 14.03
C ALA A 132 0.83 -0.74 14.01
N ARG A 133 0.21 -0.56 15.19
CA ARG A 133 -1.21 -0.19 15.31
C ARG A 133 -1.49 1.14 14.62
N PHE A 134 -0.65 2.16 14.82
CA PHE A 134 -0.79 3.44 14.15
C PHE A 134 -0.73 3.30 12.63
N ILE A 135 0.24 2.55 12.11
CA ILE A 135 0.36 2.29 10.67
C ILE A 135 -0.89 1.59 10.15
N GLY A 136 -1.35 0.52 10.80
CA GLY A 136 -2.52 -0.23 10.35
C GLY A 136 -3.77 0.66 10.29
N LEU A 137 -3.97 1.50 11.32
CA LEU A 137 -5.09 2.45 11.34
C LEU A 137 -4.96 3.51 10.24
N ALA A 138 -3.78 4.09 10.06
CA ALA A 138 -3.56 5.10 9.03
C ALA A 138 -3.60 4.53 7.60
N TYR A 139 -3.28 3.24 7.46
CA TYR A 139 -3.20 2.53 6.18
C TYR A 139 -4.58 2.13 5.66
N ASN A 140 -5.36 1.46 6.50
CA ASN A 140 -6.63 0.84 6.11
C ASN A 140 -7.85 1.62 6.65
N GLY A 141 -7.69 2.42 7.70
CA GLY A 141 -8.78 3.17 8.34
C GLY A 141 -9.60 2.35 9.36
N SER A 142 -9.38 1.04 9.46
CA SER A 142 -10.06 0.15 10.41
C SER A 142 -9.20 -0.12 11.65
N TYR A 143 -9.84 -0.10 12.82
CA TYR A 143 -9.20 -0.47 14.08
C TYR A 143 -8.92 -1.97 14.14
N GLU A 144 -9.81 -2.80 13.59
CA GLU A 144 -9.62 -4.25 13.48
C GLU A 144 -8.36 -4.59 12.68
N TYR A 145 -8.16 -3.92 11.53
CA TYR A 145 -6.94 -4.06 10.75
C TYR A 145 -5.70 -3.65 11.55
N ALA A 146 -5.80 -2.56 12.31
CA ALA A 146 -4.71 -2.07 13.14
C ALA A 146 -4.28 -3.08 14.22
N ILE A 147 -5.25 -3.71 14.88
CA ILE A 147 -5.02 -4.76 15.86
C ILE A 147 -4.42 -6.00 15.19
N GLU A 148 -4.92 -6.41 14.03
CA GLU A 148 -4.38 -7.59 13.34
C GLU A 148 -2.92 -7.39 12.91
N LEU A 149 -2.57 -6.19 12.44
CA LEU A 149 -1.19 -5.86 12.09
C LEU A 149 -0.29 -5.87 13.33
N GLU A 150 -0.73 -5.26 14.44
CA GLU A 150 0.00 -5.29 15.71
C GLU A 150 0.22 -6.73 16.21
N ASP A 151 -0.82 -7.55 16.21
CA ASP A 151 -0.76 -8.96 16.62
C ASP A 151 0.19 -9.76 15.74
N TRP A 152 0.13 -9.57 14.43
CA TRP A 152 1.05 -10.20 13.49
C TRP A 152 2.49 -9.81 13.83
N VAL A 153 2.73 -8.52 14.09
CA VAL A 153 4.03 -8.01 14.44
C VAL A 153 4.54 -8.62 15.76
N ILE A 154 3.74 -8.64 16.82
CA ILE A 154 4.10 -9.20 18.13
C ILE A 154 4.47 -10.69 18.01
N ARG A 155 3.67 -11.47 17.28
CA ARG A 155 3.92 -12.91 17.08
C ARG A 155 5.24 -13.20 16.38
N HIS A 156 5.69 -12.29 15.51
CA HIS A 156 6.89 -12.48 14.69
C HIS A 156 8.10 -11.68 15.21
N GLN A 157 7.91 -10.77 16.17
CA GLN A 157 9.00 -10.16 16.94
C GLN A 157 9.74 -11.16 17.82
N GLY A 158 9.05 -12.19 18.30
CA GLY A 158 9.62 -13.27 19.13
C GLY A 158 10.74 -14.07 18.45
N PHE A 159 10.98 -13.87 17.14
CA PHE A 159 12.08 -14.47 16.39
C PHE A 159 13.35 -13.60 16.35
N HIS A 160 13.36 -12.39 16.92
CA HIS A 160 14.49 -11.46 16.88
C HIS A 160 14.98 -10.95 18.25
N ASN A 161 14.44 -11.46 19.37
CA ASN A 161 15.03 -11.28 20.70
C ASN A 161 16.02 -12.41 21.08
N PHE A 162 16.77 -12.91 20.10
CA PHE A 162 18.00 -13.69 20.30
C PHE A 162 19.03 -13.27 19.25
N ALA A 163 19.77 -12.19 19.55
CA ALA A 163 21.20 -12.00 19.28
C ALA A 163 21.59 -10.59 19.74
#